data_AF-A0A316NMN0-F1
#
_entry.id   AF-A0A316NMN0-F1
#
_cell.length_a   1.000
_cell.length_b   1.000
_cell.length_c   1.000
_cell.angle_alpha   90.00
_cell.angle_beta   90.00
_cell.angle_gamma   90.00
#
_symmetry.space_group_name_H-M   'P 1'
#
loop_
_entity.id
_entity.type
_entity.pdbx_description
1 polymer ?
#
loop_
_entity_poly.entity_id
_entity_poly.type
_entity_poly.pdbx_seq_one_letter_code
_entity_poly.pdbx_strand_id
1 'polypeptide(L)'
;MKITLLPQKVVTFGGKRNPNHNFENFCEFFNKNDGEKIIRQSISPELKAGEGFLSKVYSIPGNDAFMLRVNKFEQNPLRTINLIKTKDYFPDLNIGQPIARLNSNAEILIKQEGFPCGIKHIDNNNCSNIFKEDVEPFIAYLKKAASFPQSAYDEFEKEIKIIHKNSHMFDFVNSQNVLFDEKAVSFNIVDIIKRSWTKFNNCDLVMPMALLDFQNYSRINKFATNIQKDEIQNLSVTIIKKANASYYKNNTFSQNLLLDLYANFIGIKNGKWITKEYFKMKKIIKTLFVKA
;
A
#
# COMPACT_ATOMS: atom_id res chain seq x y z
N MET A 1 -12.18 -29.36 21.46
CA MET A 1 -12.07 -28.16 22.31
C MET A 1 -12.67 -26.99 21.53
N LYS A 2 -13.85 -26.47 21.92
CA LYS A 2 -14.48 -25.32 21.27
C LYS A 2 -13.83 -24.06 21.81
N ILE A 3 -13.11 -23.32 20.95
CA ILE A 3 -12.59 -22.00 21.28
C ILE A 3 -13.74 -21.01 21.09
N THR A 4 -14.30 -20.53 22.19
CA THR A 4 -15.24 -19.40 22.19
C THR A 4 -14.41 -18.12 22.18
N LEU A 5 -14.34 -17.45 21.03
CA LEU A 5 -13.77 -16.11 20.94
C LEU A 5 -14.76 -15.13 21.59
N LEU A 6 -14.33 -14.49 22.68
CA LEU A 6 -15.07 -13.39 23.28
C LEU A 6 -15.22 -12.25 22.26
N PRO A 7 -16.38 -11.58 22.20
CA PRO A 7 -16.58 -10.47 21.30
C PRO A 7 -15.72 -9.29 21.78
N GLN A 8 -14.57 -9.11 21.14
CA GLN A 8 -13.87 -7.83 21.20
C GLN A 8 -14.69 -6.84 20.36
N LYS A 9 -15.14 -5.75 20.99
CA LYS A 9 -15.67 -4.60 20.26
C LYS A 9 -14.53 -4.06 19.38
N VAL A 10 -14.61 -4.37 18.09
CA VAL A 10 -13.70 -3.83 17.09
C VAL A 10 -14.27 -2.50 16.61
N VAL A 11 -13.48 -1.44 16.76
CA VAL A 11 -13.70 -0.18 16.07
C VAL A 11 -13.16 -0.32 14.65
N THR A 12 -14.02 -0.12 13.66
CA THR A 12 -13.69 -0.09 12.23
C THR A 12 -13.12 1.26 11.83
N PHE A 13 -11.98 1.31 11.11
CA PHE A 13 -11.57 2.49 10.35
C PHE A 13 -11.03 2.11 8.98
N GLY A 14 -11.96 2.01 8.06
CA GLY A 14 -11.80 2.26 6.65
C GLY A 14 -12.45 3.62 6.47
N GLY A 15 -11.68 4.60 6.01
CA GLY A 15 -12.10 5.99 6.12
C GLY A 15 -11.95 6.58 7.51
N LYS A 16 -11.53 7.86 7.50
CA LYS A 16 -11.26 8.77 8.63
C LYS A 16 -10.27 8.26 9.68
N ARG A 17 -9.19 9.02 9.85
CA ARG A 17 -8.23 8.83 10.95
C ARG A 17 -8.95 8.79 12.30
N ASN A 18 -8.60 7.81 13.14
CA ASN A 18 -8.98 7.85 14.54
C ASN A 18 -8.42 9.14 15.16
N PRO A 19 -9.26 10.03 15.74
CA PRO A 19 -8.80 11.29 16.33
C PRO A 19 -7.68 11.08 17.36
N ASN A 20 -7.62 9.90 17.98
CA ASN A 20 -6.61 9.56 18.96
C ASN A 20 -5.24 9.17 18.38
N HIS A 21 -5.13 8.94 17.07
CA HIS A 21 -3.88 8.60 16.42
C HIS A 21 -3.09 9.88 16.12
N ASN A 22 -2.74 10.68 17.12
CA ASN A 22 -2.11 11.99 16.97
C ASN A 22 -0.82 12.12 17.82
N PHE A 23 -0.11 13.24 17.67
CA PHE A 23 1.14 13.50 18.37
C PHE A 23 0.94 13.62 19.88
N GLU A 24 -0.09 14.35 20.30
CA GLU A 24 -0.41 14.62 21.70
C GLU A 24 -0.64 13.32 22.48
N ASN A 25 -1.44 12.40 21.93
CA ASN A 25 -1.72 11.10 22.54
C ASN A 25 -0.49 10.19 22.56
N PHE A 26 0.39 10.28 21.56
CA PHE A 26 1.67 9.57 21.61
C PHE A 26 2.56 10.12 22.74
N CYS A 27 2.61 11.45 22.92
CA CYS A 27 3.33 12.07 24.03
C CYS A 27 2.77 11.65 25.39
N GLU A 28 1.44 11.60 25.55
CA GLU A 28 0.81 11.09 26.77
C GLU A 28 1.21 9.65 27.07
N PHE A 29 1.14 8.77 26.06
CA PHE A 29 1.61 7.39 26.18
C PHE A 29 3.09 7.33 26.57
N PHE A 30 3.95 8.11 25.90
CA PHE A 30 5.40 8.12 26.12
C PHE A 30 5.75 8.58 27.54
N ASN A 31 5.11 9.65 28.03
CA ASN A 31 5.38 10.20 29.35
C ASN A 31 4.85 9.30 30.48
N LYS A 32 3.74 8.60 30.25
CA LYS A 32 3.12 7.74 31.27
C LYS A 32 3.83 6.39 31.46
N ASN A 33 4.55 5.89 30.45
CA ASN A 33 4.99 4.49 30.41
C ASN A 33 6.51 4.29 30.27
N ASP A 34 7.36 5.21 30.76
CA ASP A 34 8.82 5.13 30.53
C ASP A 34 9.13 4.95 29.02
N GLY A 35 8.60 5.88 28.23
CA GLY A 35 8.53 5.76 26.77
C GLY A 35 9.88 5.53 26.10
N GLU A 36 10.98 6.09 26.63
CA GLU A 36 12.32 5.81 26.10
C GLU A 36 12.68 4.33 26.17
N LYS A 37 12.43 3.69 27.32
CA LYS A 37 12.68 2.27 27.52
C LYS A 37 11.83 1.43 26.58
N ILE A 38 10.53 1.73 26.47
CA ILE A 38 9.62 1.01 25.57
C ILE A 38 10.05 1.14 24.10
N ILE A 39 10.39 2.35 23.65
CA ILE A 39 10.81 2.59 22.26
C ILE A 39 12.12 1.83 21.95
N ARG A 40 13.06 1.76 22.90
CA ARG A 40 14.28 0.96 22.75
C ARG A 40 13.98 -0.54 22.68
N GLN A 41 13.08 -1.03 23.55
CA GLN A 41 12.64 -2.43 23.56
C GLN A 41 11.89 -2.83 22.29
N SER A 42 11.28 -1.86 21.60
CA SER A 42 10.55 -2.09 20.35
C SER A 42 11.47 -2.63 19.23
N ILE A 43 12.78 -2.36 19.28
CA ILE A 43 13.75 -2.91 18.32
C ILE A 43 14.10 -4.35 18.70
N SER A 44 13.17 -5.27 18.43
CA SER A 44 13.37 -6.71 18.60
C SER A 44 12.83 -7.51 17.40
N PRO A 45 13.35 -8.72 17.13
CA PRO A 45 12.84 -9.56 16.05
C PRO A 45 11.34 -9.86 16.16
N GLU A 46 10.83 -10.04 17.37
CA GLU A 46 9.45 -10.42 17.67
C GLU A 46 8.46 -9.29 17.39
N LEU A 47 8.92 -8.03 17.49
CA LEU A 47 8.11 -6.84 17.28
C LEU A 47 8.25 -6.29 15.86
N LYS A 48 9.08 -6.90 15.00
CA LYS A 48 9.27 -6.44 13.63
C LYS A 48 7.99 -6.69 12.80
N ALA A 49 7.33 -5.60 12.42
CA ALA A 49 6.14 -5.64 11.58
C ALA A 49 6.48 -5.61 10.08
N GLY A 50 7.56 -4.93 9.69
CA GLY A 50 7.91 -4.77 8.29
C GLY A 50 9.33 -4.30 8.05
N GLU A 51 9.77 -4.41 6.80
CA GLU A 51 11.03 -3.85 6.33
C GLU A 51 10.87 -3.35 4.89
N GLY A 52 11.34 -2.14 4.65
CA GLY A 52 11.45 -1.55 3.31
C GLY A 52 12.91 -1.35 2.91
N PHE A 53 13.11 -0.51 1.88
CA PHE A 53 14.44 -0.29 1.33
C PHE A 53 15.39 0.40 2.32
N LEU A 54 14.94 1.43 3.04
CA LEU A 54 15.80 2.20 3.96
C LEU A 54 15.50 1.94 5.44
N SER A 55 14.38 1.28 5.74
CA SER A 55 13.86 1.26 7.10
C SER A 55 13.29 -0.09 7.52
N LYS A 56 13.34 -0.33 8.84
CA LYS A 56 12.56 -1.37 9.51
C LYS A 56 11.45 -0.71 10.32
N VAL A 57 10.31 -1.39 10.41
CA VAL A 57 9.13 -0.92 11.15
C VAL A 57 8.80 -1.94 12.23
N TYR A 58 8.58 -1.45 13.44
CA TYR A 58 8.36 -2.24 14.65
C TYR A 58 7.07 -1.81 15.36
N SER A 59 6.36 -2.77 15.92
CA SER A 59 5.27 -2.52 16.86
C SER A 59 5.82 -1.97 18.17
N ILE A 60 5.05 -1.11 18.84
CA ILE A 60 5.42 -0.52 20.13
C ILE A 60 4.69 -1.29 21.25
N PRO A 61 5.39 -1.92 22.20
CA PRO A 61 4.74 -2.65 23.29
C PRO A 61 3.77 -1.76 24.09
N GLY A 62 2.58 -2.27 24.36
CA GLY A 62 1.54 -1.52 25.08
C GLY A 62 0.90 -0.38 24.28
N ASN A 63 1.20 -0.25 22.99
CA ASN A 63 0.58 0.73 22.09
C ASN A 63 0.20 0.09 20.74
N ASP A 64 -1.09 0.07 20.44
CA ASP A 64 -1.62 -0.47 19.19
C ASP A 64 -1.89 0.60 18.12
N ALA A 65 -1.76 1.89 18.45
CA ALA A 65 -2.04 3.00 17.55
C ALA A 65 -0.82 3.42 16.70
N PHE A 66 0.39 3.12 17.18
CA PHE A 66 1.63 3.67 16.62
C PHE A 66 2.68 2.59 16.34
N MET A 67 3.55 2.90 15.37
CA MET A 67 4.67 2.07 14.97
C MET A 67 5.97 2.86 15.03
N LEU A 68 7.07 2.19 15.35
CA LEU A 68 8.41 2.75 15.29
C LEU A 68 9.04 2.43 13.93
N ARG A 69 9.39 3.45 13.15
CA ARG A 69 10.21 3.32 11.94
C ARG A 69 11.65 3.74 12.25
N VAL A 70 12.62 2.88 11.92
CA VAL A 70 14.06 3.18 12.09
C VAL A 70 14.84 2.94 10.80
N ASN A 71 15.91 3.71 10.60
CA ASN A 71 16.88 3.49 9.55
C ASN A 71 17.58 2.13 9.77
N LYS A 72 17.53 1.25 8.75
CA LYS A 72 18.05 -0.11 8.88
C LYS A 72 19.57 -0.23 8.75
N PHE A 73 20.22 0.81 8.23
CA PHE A 73 21.67 0.87 8.04
C PHE A 73 22.40 1.50 9.22
N GLU A 74 21.66 2.09 10.16
CA GLU A 74 22.22 2.69 11.36
C GLU A 74 22.39 1.62 12.45
N GLN A 75 23.57 1.56 13.07
CA GLN A 75 23.84 0.58 14.13
C GLN A 75 23.11 0.95 15.44
N ASN A 76 22.97 2.23 15.73
CA ASN A 76 22.26 2.71 16.91
C ASN A 76 21.22 3.80 16.54
N PRO A 77 20.10 3.40 15.92
CA PRO A 77 19.10 4.35 15.40
C PRO A 77 18.38 5.14 16.50
N LEU A 78 18.52 4.73 17.77
CA LEU A 78 17.92 5.39 18.93
C LEU A 78 18.97 5.99 19.88
N ARG A 79 20.16 6.36 19.37
CA ARG A 79 21.22 6.96 20.22
C ARG A 79 20.68 8.12 21.06
N THR A 80 19.86 8.97 20.46
CA THR A 80 19.11 10.04 21.13
C THR A 80 17.61 9.88 20.86
N ILE A 81 16.77 10.27 21.80
CA ILE A 81 15.30 10.26 21.64
C ILE A 81 14.78 11.65 22.03
N ASN A 82 14.35 12.43 21.05
CA ASN A 82 13.73 13.73 21.26
C ASN A 82 12.40 13.77 20.50
N LEU A 83 11.28 13.95 21.19
CA LEU A 83 9.96 13.99 20.54
C LEU A 83 9.77 15.30 19.79
N ILE A 84 9.88 15.26 18.47
CA ILE A 84 9.64 16.40 17.59
C ILE A 84 8.37 16.15 16.78
N LYS A 85 7.36 17.00 16.97
CA LYS A 85 6.10 16.93 16.20
C LYS A 85 6.39 17.07 14.70
N THR A 86 5.87 16.14 13.91
CA THR A 86 5.95 16.23 12.45
C THR A 86 4.74 16.96 11.90
N LYS A 87 4.92 17.69 10.77
CA LYS A 87 3.80 18.30 10.07
C LYS A 87 2.89 17.21 9.51
N ASP A 88 1.63 17.27 9.92
CA ASP A 88 0.57 16.45 9.40
C ASP A 88 -0.03 17.09 8.14
N TYR A 89 0.20 16.46 7.00
CA TYR A 89 -0.34 16.94 5.71
C TYR A 89 -1.74 16.40 5.43
N PHE A 90 -2.20 15.42 6.21
CA PHE A 90 -3.39 14.63 5.96
C PHE A 90 -4.16 14.35 7.25
N PRO A 91 -4.64 15.40 7.96
CA PRO A 91 -5.25 15.25 9.29
C PRO A 91 -6.49 14.34 9.28
N ASP A 92 -7.21 14.28 8.16
CA ASP A 92 -8.43 13.49 8.02
C ASP A 92 -8.21 12.08 7.43
N LEU A 93 -7.00 11.75 6.95
CA LEU A 93 -6.73 10.47 6.31
C LEU A 93 -6.07 9.49 7.27
N ASN A 94 -6.53 8.23 7.24
CA ASN A 94 -5.90 7.14 7.95
C ASN A 94 -4.78 6.53 7.10
N ILE A 95 -3.60 7.17 7.13
CA ILE A 95 -2.42 6.71 6.37
C ILE A 95 -1.21 6.60 7.30
N GLY A 96 -0.25 5.74 6.95
CA GLY A 96 0.97 5.44 7.71
C GLY A 96 2.01 6.56 7.73
N GLN A 97 1.58 7.80 7.92
CA GLN A 97 2.45 8.98 7.95
C GLN A 97 3.12 9.17 9.33
N PRO A 98 4.31 9.80 9.37
CA PRO A 98 4.96 10.15 10.63
C PRO A 98 4.19 11.24 11.38
N ILE A 99 3.97 11.02 12.67
CA ILE A 99 3.41 12.01 13.61
C ILE A 99 4.49 12.63 14.51
N ALA A 100 5.59 11.90 14.73
CA ALA A 100 6.73 12.37 15.49
C ALA A 100 8.04 11.89 14.85
N ARG A 101 9.09 12.71 14.98
CA ARG A 101 10.47 12.33 14.71
C ARG A 101 11.19 12.24 16.04
N LEU A 102 11.95 11.16 16.27
CA LEU A 102 12.76 10.96 17.47
C LEU A 102 14.18 11.51 17.29
N ASN A 103 14.74 11.30 16.10
CA ASN A 103 16.04 11.80 15.64
C ASN A 103 16.12 11.66 14.10
N SER A 104 17.29 11.84 13.48
CA SER A 104 17.46 11.70 12.02
C SER A 104 17.23 10.28 11.46
N ASN A 105 17.25 9.27 12.32
CA ASN A 105 17.22 7.85 12.00
C ASN A 105 15.96 7.14 12.53
N ALA A 106 15.05 7.84 13.22
CA ALA A 106 13.88 7.21 13.83
C ALA A 106 12.65 8.12 13.87
N GLU A 107 11.49 7.57 13.53
CA GLU A 107 10.19 8.25 13.44
C GLU A 107 9.06 7.37 13.99
N ILE A 108 7.99 8.00 14.46
CA ILE A 108 6.77 7.35 14.94
C ILE A 108 5.68 7.54 13.89
N LEU A 109 5.14 6.43 13.42
CA LEU A 109 4.10 6.39 12.40
C LEU A 109 2.75 6.04 13.02
N ILE A 110 1.67 6.45 12.35
CA ILE A 110 0.34 5.90 12.61
C ILE A 110 0.32 4.45 12.11
N LYS A 111 -0.10 3.51 12.97
CA LYS A 111 -0.28 2.12 12.55
C LYS A 111 -1.47 2.01 11.60
N GLN A 112 -1.28 1.25 10.54
CA GLN A 112 -2.35 0.86 9.61
C GLN A 112 -2.72 -0.60 9.84
N GLU A 113 -4.02 -0.87 9.85
CA GLU A 113 -4.56 -2.22 9.98
C GLU A 113 -4.69 -2.89 8.60
N GLY A 114 -4.64 -4.22 8.59
CA GLY A 114 -4.88 -5.02 7.39
C GLY A 114 -3.71 -5.91 6.98
N PHE A 115 -3.94 -6.67 5.92
CA PHE A 115 -2.97 -7.61 5.34
C PHE A 115 -2.28 -6.99 4.12
N PRO A 116 -0.96 -7.18 3.94
CA PRO A 116 -0.25 -6.57 2.83
C PRO A 116 -0.78 -7.05 1.48
N CYS A 117 -0.96 -6.10 0.57
CA CYS A 117 -1.28 -6.34 -0.83
C CYS A 117 -0.04 -6.85 -1.58
N GLY A 118 -0.24 -7.77 -2.52
CA GLY A 118 0.81 -8.35 -3.38
C GLY A 118 1.60 -9.48 -2.71
N ILE A 119 2.60 -9.99 -3.44
CA ILE A 119 3.43 -11.10 -2.96
C ILE A 119 4.73 -10.57 -2.33
N LYS A 120 5.00 -11.03 -1.11
CA LYS A 120 6.12 -10.56 -0.27
C LYS A 120 7.47 -11.09 -0.73
N HIS A 121 8.11 -10.49 -1.72
CA HIS A 121 9.51 -10.82 -2.03
C HIS A 121 10.31 -9.59 -2.46
N ILE A 122 10.93 -8.93 -1.49
CA ILE A 122 12.12 -8.11 -1.72
C ILE A 122 13.26 -8.86 -1.03
N ASP A 123 14.16 -9.45 -1.82
CA ASP A 123 15.40 -9.97 -1.29
C ASP A 123 16.37 -8.82 -0.94
N ASN A 124 17.51 -9.13 -0.32
CA ASN A 124 18.52 -8.13 0.03
C ASN A 124 19.09 -7.37 -1.18
N ASN A 125 18.82 -7.82 -2.41
CA ASN A 125 19.29 -7.25 -3.68
C ASN A 125 18.19 -6.49 -4.44
N ASN A 126 17.03 -6.25 -3.84
CA ASN A 126 15.86 -5.64 -4.50
C ASN A 126 15.36 -6.40 -5.74
N CYS A 127 15.66 -7.69 -5.85
CA CYS A 127 15.09 -8.56 -6.85
C CYS A 127 13.91 -9.30 -6.22
N SER A 128 12.72 -9.19 -6.79
CA SER A 128 11.66 -10.13 -6.43
C SER A 128 12.08 -11.52 -6.88
N ASN A 129 12.40 -12.42 -5.95
CA ASN A 129 12.55 -13.82 -6.32
C ASN A 129 11.13 -14.39 -6.37
N ILE A 130 10.65 -14.57 -7.60
CA ILE A 130 9.33 -15.11 -7.86
C ILE A 130 9.51 -16.56 -8.27
N PHE A 131 8.81 -17.43 -7.57
CA PHE A 131 8.85 -18.87 -7.75
C PHE A 131 7.49 -19.40 -8.22
N LYS A 132 7.44 -20.70 -8.53
CA LYS A 132 6.21 -21.34 -9.00
C LYS A 132 5.17 -21.40 -7.88
N GLU A 133 5.63 -21.53 -6.65
CA GLU A 133 4.84 -21.65 -5.42
C GLU A 133 4.09 -20.34 -5.11
N ASP A 134 4.49 -19.22 -5.70
CA ASP A 134 3.86 -17.91 -5.51
C ASP A 134 2.56 -17.73 -6.32
N VAL A 135 2.26 -18.62 -7.26
CA VAL A 135 1.07 -18.51 -8.13
C VAL A 135 -0.22 -18.62 -7.32
N GLU A 136 -0.34 -19.62 -6.43
CA GLU A 136 -1.55 -19.81 -5.62
C GLU A 136 -1.77 -18.67 -4.60
N PRO A 137 -0.76 -18.23 -3.83
CA PRO A 137 -0.86 -17.03 -3.01
C PRO A 137 -1.25 -15.78 -3.81
N PHE A 138 -0.76 -15.64 -5.04
CA PHE A 138 -1.11 -14.51 -5.92
C PHE A 138 -2.57 -14.55 -6.38
N ILE A 139 -3.09 -15.72 -6.75
CA ILE A 139 -4.51 -15.89 -7.08
C ILE A 139 -5.39 -15.61 -5.86
N ALA A 140 -5.04 -16.13 -4.68
CA ALA A 140 -5.77 -15.88 -3.44
C ALA A 140 -5.80 -14.38 -3.09
N TYR A 141 -4.67 -13.70 -3.27
CA TYR A 141 -4.55 -12.26 -3.15
C TYR A 141 -5.47 -11.51 -4.15
N LEU A 142 -5.46 -11.86 -5.44
CA LEU A 142 -6.31 -11.22 -6.44
C LEU A 142 -7.80 -11.48 -6.17
N LYS A 143 -8.17 -12.68 -5.72
CA LYS A 143 -9.53 -13.00 -5.23
C LYS A 143 -9.93 -12.06 -4.12
N LYS A 144 -9.03 -11.85 -3.16
CA LYS A 144 -9.28 -10.96 -2.03
C LYS A 144 -9.50 -9.52 -2.50
N ALA A 145 -8.59 -8.97 -3.30
CA ALA A 145 -8.75 -7.64 -3.89
C ALA A 145 -10.08 -7.51 -4.63
N ALA A 146 -10.39 -8.46 -5.52
CA ALA A 146 -11.62 -8.47 -6.31
C ALA A 146 -12.90 -8.61 -5.46
N SER A 147 -12.82 -9.16 -4.24
CA SER A 147 -13.98 -9.32 -3.36
C SER A 147 -14.44 -8.02 -2.69
N PHE A 148 -13.58 -7.00 -2.58
CA PHE A 148 -13.98 -5.74 -1.95
C PHE A 148 -15.10 -5.05 -2.74
N PRO A 149 -16.08 -4.42 -2.07
CA PRO A 149 -17.17 -3.71 -2.73
C PRO A 149 -16.67 -2.46 -3.45
N GLN A 150 -17.46 -1.94 -4.39
CA GLN A 150 -17.11 -0.71 -5.13
C GLN A 150 -16.80 0.48 -4.22
N SER A 151 -17.49 0.60 -3.08
CA SER A 151 -17.27 1.67 -2.10
C SER A 151 -15.83 1.74 -1.58
N ALA A 152 -15.16 0.59 -1.44
CA ALA A 152 -13.76 0.55 -1.01
C ALA A 152 -12.83 1.17 -2.08
N TYR A 153 -13.11 0.93 -3.36
CA TYR A 153 -12.37 1.51 -4.47
C TYR A 153 -12.63 3.01 -4.60
N ASP A 154 -13.89 3.43 -4.43
CA ASP A 154 -14.27 4.85 -4.49
C ASP A 154 -13.61 5.66 -3.37
N GLU A 155 -13.55 5.09 -2.15
CA GLU A 155 -12.86 5.71 -1.02
C GLU A 155 -11.35 5.78 -1.25
N PHE A 156 -10.74 4.69 -1.71
CA PHE A 156 -9.31 4.66 -2.02
C PHE A 156 -8.94 5.67 -3.12
N GLU A 157 -9.75 5.80 -4.16
CA GLU A 157 -9.59 6.83 -5.21
C GLU A 157 -9.62 8.25 -4.61
N LYS A 158 -10.57 8.52 -3.70
CA LYS A 158 -10.68 9.81 -3.01
C LYS A 158 -9.44 10.13 -2.19
N GLU A 159 -8.92 9.17 -1.44
CA GLU A 159 -7.69 9.33 -0.64
C GLU A 159 -6.48 9.65 -1.52
N ILE A 160 -6.27 8.89 -2.60
CA ILE A 160 -5.18 9.11 -3.55
C ILE A 160 -5.26 10.53 -4.14
N LYS A 161 -6.46 10.98 -4.52
CA LYS A 161 -6.68 12.36 -5.02
C LYS A 161 -6.27 13.42 -4.01
N ILE A 162 -6.60 13.23 -2.72
CA ILE A 162 -6.23 14.16 -1.64
C ILE A 162 -4.70 14.17 -1.45
N ILE A 163 -4.06 13.00 -1.45
CA ILE A 163 -2.60 12.85 -1.35
C ILE A 163 -1.91 13.62 -2.49
N HIS A 164 -2.37 13.41 -3.73
CA HIS A 164 -1.80 14.05 -4.92
C HIS A 164 -1.96 15.57 -4.92
N LYS A 165 -3.14 16.08 -4.50
CA LYS A 165 -3.39 17.52 -4.38
C LYS A 165 -2.42 18.22 -3.42
N ASN A 166 -1.86 17.49 -2.44
CA ASN A 166 -0.90 18.02 -1.47
C ASN A 166 0.57 17.80 -1.87
N SER A 167 0.88 17.54 -3.15
CA SER A 167 2.25 17.26 -3.63
C SER A 167 2.92 16.05 -2.95
N HIS A 168 2.11 15.02 -2.69
CA HIS A 168 2.57 13.71 -2.25
C HIS A 168 2.04 12.65 -3.20
N MET A 169 2.58 11.44 -3.12
CA MET A 169 2.12 10.29 -3.88
C MET A 169 2.26 9.07 -2.98
N PHE A 170 1.30 8.16 -2.98
CA PHE A 170 1.54 6.87 -2.32
C PHE A 170 2.50 6.04 -3.18
N ASP A 171 3.39 5.29 -2.54
CA ASP A 171 4.38 4.49 -3.27
C ASP A 171 3.76 3.19 -3.79
N PHE A 172 2.99 3.32 -4.87
CA PHE A 172 2.30 2.22 -5.57
C PHE A 172 3.25 1.22 -6.24
N VAL A 173 4.54 1.55 -6.29
CA VAL A 173 5.58 0.71 -6.89
C VAL A 173 5.77 -0.55 -6.05
N ASN A 174 5.66 -0.44 -4.73
CA ASN A 174 5.58 -1.56 -3.81
C ASN A 174 4.11 -1.80 -3.44
N SER A 175 3.52 -2.88 -3.95
CA SER A 175 2.14 -3.27 -3.66
C SER A 175 1.89 -3.42 -2.15
N GLN A 176 2.91 -3.77 -1.36
CA GLN A 176 2.79 -3.93 0.09
C GLN A 176 2.60 -2.62 0.86
N ASN A 177 2.70 -1.47 0.20
CA ASN A 177 2.31 -0.17 0.77
C ASN A 177 0.79 0.05 0.78
N VAL A 178 0.02 -0.92 0.31
CA VAL A 178 -1.43 -1.01 0.49
C VAL A 178 -1.74 -2.20 1.38
N LEU A 179 -2.63 -2.03 2.36
CA LEU A 179 -3.15 -3.11 3.19
C LEU A 179 -4.63 -3.34 2.90
N PHE A 180 -5.05 -4.60 2.92
CA PHE A 180 -6.44 -5.02 2.87
C PHE A 180 -6.99 -5.09 4.28
N ASP A 181 -7.80 -4.10 4.66
CA ASP A 181 -8.52 -4.11 5.92
C ASP A 181 -9.88 -4.76 5.72
N GLU A 182 -9.96 -6.05 6.03
CA GLU A 182 -11.21 -6.80 5.87
C GLU A 182 -12.30 -6.38 6.85
N LYS A 183 -11.90 -5.91 8.04
CA LYS A 183 -12.85 -5.55 9.09
C LYS A 183 -13.55 -4.25 8.71
N ALA A 184 -12.78 -3.31 8.19
CA ALA A 184 -13.28 -2.02 7.79
C ALA A 184 -13.68 -1.95 6.31
N VAL A 185 -13.41 -3.01 5.55
CA VAL A 185 -13.75 -3.15 4.13
C VAL A 185 -13.14 -2.00 3.31
N SER A 186 -11.86 -1.72 3.55
CA SER A 186 -11.09 -0.65 2.91
C SER A 186 -9.69 -1.07 2.47
N PHE A 187 -9.03 -0.17 1.73
CA PHE A 187 -7.62 -0.22 1.38
C PHE A 187 -6.88 0.84 2.18
N ASN A 188 -5.92 0.45 3.02
CA ASN A 188 -5.15 1.38 3.85
C ASN A 188 -3.76 1.64 3.26
N ILE A 189 -3.31 2.91 3.23
CA ILE A 189 -2.01 3.30 2.67
C ILE A 189 -0.96 3.37 3.78
N VAL A 190 0.14 2.62 3.64
CA VAL A 190 1.19 2.53 4.66
C VAL A 190 2.31 3.54 4.45
N ASP A 191 2.60 3.91 3.19
CA ASP A 191 3.71 4.80 2.89
C ASP A 191 3.37 5.79 1.78
N ILE A 192 3.82 7.03 1.98
CA ILE A 192 3.67 8.15 1.05
C ILE A 192 5.02 8.83 0.87
N ILE A 193 5.30 9.21 -0.37
CA ILE A 193 6.52 9.94 -0.72
C ILE A 193 6.18 11.37 -1.08
N LYS A 194 6.99 12.30 -0.56
CA LYS A 194 6.96 13.69 -1.02
C LYS A 194 7.50 13.73 -2.44
N ARG A 195 6.67 14.15 -3.39
CA ARG A 195 7.09 14.41 -4.77
C ARG A 195 6.55 15.78 -5.16
N SER A 196 7.45 16.72 -5.44
CA SER A 196 7.06 18.00 -6.03
C SER A 196 6.23 17.73 -7.27
N TRP A 197 5.13 18.48 -7.42
CA TRP A 197 4.06 18.32 -8.39
C TRP A 197 4.58 17.93 -9.78
N THR A 198 4.71 16.63 -10.04
CA THR A 198 5.21 16.12 -11.33
C THR A 198 4.65 14.72 -11.61
N LYS A 199 3.92 14.63 -12.72
CA LYS A 199 3.79 13.48 -13.64
C LYS A 199 2.78 12.35 -13.37
N PHE A 200 2.14 12.23 -12.20
CA PHE A 200 1.19 11.10 -11.93
C PHE A 200 -0.13 11.51 -11.23
N ASN A 201 -0.84 12.51 -11.74
CA ASN A 201 -2.17 12.88 -11.20
C ASN A 201 -3.28 11.82 -11.47
N ASN A 202 -2.98 10.72 -12.15
CA ASN A 202 -3.97 9.79 -12.67
C ASN A 202 -4.20 8.61 -11.72
N CYS A 203 -5.08 8.81 -10.74
CA CYS A 203 -5.48 7.78 -9.75
C CYS A 203 -5.93 6.47 -10.43
N ASP A 204 -6.56 6.61 -11.60
CA ASP A 204 -7.00 5.58 -12.56
C ASP A 204 -5.94 4.51 -12.89
N LEU A 205 -4.65 4.88 -12.87
CA LEU A 205 -3.53 3.97 -13.12
C LEU A 205 -2.93 3.43 -11.82
N VAL A 206 -2.81 4.32 -10.85
CA VAL A 206 -2.04 4.09 -9.63
C VAL A 206 -2.71 2.99 -8.77
N MET A 207 -4.04 3.04 -8.65
CA MET A 207 -4.79 2.04 -7.89
C MET A 207 -4.71 0.64 -8.53
N PRO A 208 -5.02 0.42 -9.82
CA PRO A 208 -4.81 -0.89 -10.45
C PRO A 208 -3.37 -1.37 -10.39
N MET A 209 -2.37 -0.48 -10.52
CA MET A 209 -0.96 -0.88 -10.43
C MET A 209 -0.64 -1.48 -9.06
N ALA A 210 -1.06 -0.82 -7.98
CA ALA A 210 -0.87 -1.32 -6.63
C ALA A 210 -1.63 -2.63 -6.40
N LEU A 211 -2.93 -2.66 -6.74
CA LEU A 211 -3.83 -3.80 -6.52
C LEU A 211 -3.60 -5.00 -7.45
N LEU A 212 -2.76 -4.90 -8.48
CA LEU A 212 -2.39 -6.03 -9.33
C LEU A 212 -0.96 -6.53 -9.07
N ASP A 213 -0.24 -5.94 -8.11
CA ASP A 213 1.19 -6.20 -7.90
C ASP A 213 1.96 -6.17 -9.24
N PHE A 214 1.83 -5.06 -9.97
CA PHE A 214 2.27 -4.97 -11.38
C PHE A 214 3.76 -5.29 -11.58
N GLN A 215 4.58 -5.16 -10.53
CA GLN A 215 5.99 -5.55 -10.57
C GLN A 215 6.18 -7.05 -10.79
N ASN A 216 5.35 -7.86 -10.11
CA ASN A 216 5.48 -9.31 -10.06
C ASN A 216 4.49 -10.01 -10.99
N TYR A 217 3.40 -9.34 -11.37
CA TYR A 217 2.34 -9.90 -12.22
C TYR A 217 2.87 -10.74 -13.39
N SER A 218 3.67 -10.13 -14.27
CA SER A 218 4.17 -10.81 -15.48
C SER A 218 5.15 -11.95 -15.17
N ARG A 219 5.77 -11.95 -13.99
CA ARG A 219 6.73 -12.97 -13.57
C ARG A 219 5.98 -14.17 -13.00
N ILE A 220 5.02 -13.93 -12.11
CA ILE A 220 4.15 -14.95 -11.53
C ILE A 220 3.33 -15.62 -12.64
N ASN A 221 2.75 -14.82 -13.55
CA ASN A 221 1.94 -15.32 -14.65
C ASN A 221 2.70 -16.22 -15.64
N LYS A 222 4.05 -16.20 -15.66
CA LYS A 222 4.84 -17.13 -16.48
C LYS A 222 4.82 -18.56 -15.91
N PHE A 223 4.73 -18.70 -14.59
CA PHE A 223 4.70 -19.99 -13.91
C PHE A 223 3.29 -20.60 -13.85
N ALA A 224 2.25 -19.78 -14.06
CA ALA A 224 0.86 -20.21 -14.06
C ALA A 224 0.53 -21.15 -15.24
N THR A 225 -0.28 -22.18 -14.96
CA THR A 225 -0.97 -23.01 -15.95
C THR A 225 -2.00 -22.19 -16.74
N ASN A 226 -2.56 -22.74 -17.81
CA ASN A 226 -3.58 -22.02 -18.60
C ASN A 226 -4.83 -21.70 -17.77
N ILE A 227 -5.31 -22.66 -16.96
CA ILE A 227 -6.46 -22.45 -16.06
C ILE A 227 -6.18 -21.31 -15.07
N GLN A 228 -5.01 -21.31 -14.45
CA GLN A 228 -4.59 -20.24 -13.53
C GLN A 228 -4.45 -18.89 -14.24
N LYS A 229 -3.97 -18.86 -15.49
CA LYS A 229 -3.86 -17.62 -16.29
C LYS A 229 -5.23 -17.02 -16.57
N ASP A 230 -6.21 -17.86 -16.94
CA ASP A 230 -7.58 -17.42 -17.19
C ASP A 230 -8.22 -16.85 -15.91
N GLU A 231 -7.98 -17.51 -14.77
CA GLU A 231 -8.44 -17.03 -13.47
C GLU A 231 -7.79 -15.70 -13.07
N ILE A 232 -6.46 -15.59 -13.17
CA ILE A 232 -5.70 -14.35 -12.95
C ILE A 232 -6.25 -13.23 -13.84
N GLN A 233 -6.53 -13.52 -15.10
CA GLN A 233 -7.07 -12.55 -16.05
C GLN A 233 -8.46 -12.06 -15.64
N ASN A 234 -9.38 -12.97 -15.32
CA ASN A 234 -10.75 -12.62 -14.91
C ASN A 234 -10.77 -11.77 -13.62
N LEU A 235 -9.95 -12.13 -12.64
CA LEU A 235 -9.80 -11.36 -11.40
C LEU A 235 -9.23 -9.96 -11.67
N SER A 236 -8.21 -9.88 -12.53
CA SER A 236 -7.58 -8.61 -12.90
C SER A 236 -8.54 -7.67 -13.61
N VAL A 237 -9.34 -8.19 -14.55
CA VAL A 237 -10.39 -7.41 -15.22
C VAL A 237 -11.41 -6.88 -14.20
N THR A 238 -11.79 -7.70 -13.22
CA THR A 238 -12.72 -7.28 -12.15
C THR A 238 -12.15 -6.12 -11.33
N ILE A 239 -10.89 -6.22 -10.89
CA ILE A 239 -10.19 -5.17 -10.13
C ILE A 239 -10.09 -3.89 -10.94
N ILE A 240 -9.67 -3.99 -12.21
CA ILE A 240 -9.55 -2.82 -13.11
C ILE A 240 -10.90 -2.14 -13.32
N LYS A 241 -11.97 -2.91 -13.50
CA LYS A 241 -13.33 -2.38 -13.65
C LYS A 241 -13.76 -1.59 -12.42
N LYS A 242 -13.53 -2.13 -11.23
CA LYS A 242 -13.86 -1.44 -9.97
C LYS A 242 -13.02 -0.19 -9.76
N ALA A 243 -11.71 -0.29 -9.98
CA ALA A 243 -10.79 0.83 -9.84
C ALA A 243 -11.07 2.00 -10.79
N ASN A 244 -11.70 1.73 -11.94
CA ASN A 244 -12.00 2.75 -12.95
C ASN A 244 -13.52 2.89 -13.20
N ALA A 245 -14.36 2.56 -12.21
CA ALA A 245 -15.81 2.54 -12.36
C ALA A 245 -16.37 3.90 -12.85
N SER A 246 -15.82 5.02 -12.36
CA SER A 246 -16.18 6.38 -12.79
C SER A 246 -15.90 6.61 -14.29
N TYR A 247 -14.82 6.06 -14.82
CA TYR A 247 -14.51 6.12 -16.26
C TYR A 247 -15.49 5.24 -17.06
N TYR A 248 -15.78 4.03 -16.59
CA TYR A 248 -16.66 3.08 -17.30
C TYR A 248 -18.15 3.44 -17.26
N LYS A 249 -18.61 4.26 -16.30
CA LYS A 249 -19.99 4.78 -16.31
C LYS A 249 -20.33 5.58 -17.57
N ASN A 250 -19.32 6.20 -18.18
CA ASN A 250 -19.48 7.09 -19.33
C ASN A 250 -18.89 6.54 -20.64
N ASN A 251 -18.31 5.32 -20.63
CA ASN A 251 -17.60 4.76 -21.77
C ASN A 251 -17.88 3.25 -21.93
N THR A 252 -18.21 2.79 -23.14
CA THR A 252 -18.43 1.38 -23.47
C THR A 252 -17.14 0.57 -23.40
N PHE A 253 -17.19 -0.63 -22.82
CA PHE A 253 -16.03 -1.50 -22.66
C PHE A 253 -15.56 -2.00 -24.04
N SER A 254 -14.40 -1.51 -24.48
CA SER A 254 -13.68 -2.07 -25.63
C SER A 254 -12.32 -2.58 -25.13
N GLN A 255 -11.91 -3.78 -25.58
CA GLN A 255 -10.60 -4.35 -25.25
C GLN A 255 -9.45 -3.42 -25.68
N ASN A 256 -9.66 -2.67 -26.76
CA ASN A 256 -8.77 -1.62 -27.21
C ASN A 256 -8.89 -0.34 -26.38
N LEU A 257 -10.06 0.00 -25.83
CA LEU A 257 -10.28 1.20 -25.02
C LEU A 257 -9.46 1.17 -23.72
N LEU A 258 -9.23 0.00 -23.13
CA LEU A 258 -8.35 -0.14 -21.97
C LEU A 258 -6.87 -0.03 -22.37
N LEU A 259 -6.49 -0.54 -23.54
CA LEU A 259 -5.16 -0.31 -24.11
C LEU A 259 -4.95 1.16 -24.50
N ASP A 260 -5.98 1.80 -25.04
CA ASP A 260 -6.00 3.16 -25.57
C ASP A 260 -6.14 4.20 -24.45
N LEU A 261 -6.87 3.91 -23.37
CA LEU A 261 -6.86 4.72 -22.16
C LEU A 261 -5.43 4.79 -21.63
N TYR A 262 -4.79 3.63 -21.44
CA TYR A 262 -3.45 3.56 -20.89
C TYR A 262 -2.38 4.06 -21.89
N ALA A 263 -2.61 3.95 -23.21
CA ALA A 263 -1.72 4.47 -24.24
C ALA A 263 -1.86 5.99 -24.49
N ASN A 264 -3.08 6.54 -24.40
CA ASN A 264 -3.34 7.97 -24.61
C ASN A 264 -3.12 8.83 -23.35
N PHE A 265 -3.32 8.29 -22.14
CA PHE A 265 -3.15 9.06 -20.90
C PHE A 265 -1.71 9.25 -20.45
N ILE A 266 -0.80 8.39 -20.90
CA ILE A 266 0.65 8.57 -20.70
C ILE A 266 1.17 9.32 -21.92
N GLY A 267 0.67 10.53 -22.11
CA GLY A 267 1.07 11.38 -23.21
C GLY A 267 2.57 11.66 -23.11
N ILE A 268 3.32 11.29 -24.14
CA ILE A 268 3.90 12.33 -24.99
C ILE A 268 3.52 12.07 -26.45
N LYS A 269 2.60 12.91 -26.93
CA LYS A 269 2.50 13.33 -28.33
C LYS A 269 3.68 14.30 -28.55
N ASN A 270 4.53 14.04 -29.54
CA ASN A 270 5.75 14.80 -29.89
C ASN A 270 7.05 14.44 -29.12
N GLY A 271 7.30 13.14 -28.87
CA GLY A 271 8.67 12.61 -28.86
C GLY A 271 9.50 12.57 -27.57
N LYS A 272 8.93 12.24 -26.39
CA LYS A 272 9.60 11.67 -25.18
C LYS A 272 8.67 11.84 -23.98
N TRP A 273 8.13 10.82 -23.31
CA TRP A 273 8.80 9.83 -22.44
C TRP A 273 7.89 8.62 -22.15
N ILE A 274 8.50 7.42 -22.18
CA ILE A 274 7.89 6.13 -21.85
C ILE A 274 8.62 5.57 -20.61
N THR A 275 7.93 5.39 -19.47
CA THR A 275 8.56 4.82 -18.27
C THR A 275 8.63 3.29 -18.33
N LYS A 276 9.53 2.65 -17.55
CA LYS A 276 9.57 1.18 -17.43
C LYS A 276 8.24 0.62 -16.93
N GLU A 277 7.57 1.40 -16.08
CA GLU A 277 6.25 1.14 -15.51
C GLU A 277 5.16 1.12 -16.58
N TYR A 278 5.20 2.02 -17.57
CA TYR A 278 4.31 1.99 -18.74
C TYR A 278 4.43 0.66 -19.47
N PHE A 279 5.66 0.22 -19.78
CA PHE A 279 5.85 -1.02 -20.53
C PHE A 279 5.41 -2.25 -19.74
N LYS A 280 5.60 -2.24 -18.41
CA LYS A 280 5.08 -3.29 -17.53
C LYS A 280 3.56 -3.36 -17.57
N MET A 281 2.87 -2.24 -17.37
CA MET A 281 1.40 -2.22 -17.38
C MET A 281 0.83 -2.53 -18.78
N LYS A 282 1.41 -1.96 -19.84
CA LYS A 282 1.06 -2.30 -21.23
C LYS A 282 1.19 -3.80 -21.50
N LYS A 283 2.22 -4.46 -20.97
CA LYS A 283 2.40 -5.91 -21.09
C LYS A 283 1.32 -6.69 -20.35
N ILE A 284 0.94 -6.25 -19.15
CA ILE A 284 -0.18 -6.84 -18.39
C ILE A 284 -1.46 -6.73 -19.21
N ILE A 285 -1.81 -5.53 -19.68
CA ILE A 285 -3.04 -5.30 -20.46
C ILE A 285 -3.02 -6.13 -21.75
N LYS A 286 -1.90 -6.18 -22.48
CA LYS A 286 -1.79 -7.08 -23.65
C LYS A 286 -2.05 -8.55 -23.28
N THR A 287 -1.56 -8.98 -22.13
CA THR A 287 -1.82 -10.35 -21.63
C THR A 287 -3.30 -10.57 -21.32
N LEU A 288 -3.98 -9.55 -20.78
CA LEU A 288 -5.40 -9.60 -20.43
C LEU A 288 -6.36 -9.51 -21.62
N PHE A 289 -5.95 -8.93 -22.75
CA PHE A 289 -6.88 -8.55 -23.82
C PHE A 289 -6.49 -8.95 -25.24
N VAL A 290 -5.23 -9.32 -25.51
CA VAL A 290 -4.77 -9.64 -26.89
C VAL A 290 -4.70 -11.15 -27.15
N LYS A 291 -5.21 -11.98 -26.23
CA LYS A 291 -5.37 -13.44 -26.41
C LYS A 291 -6.82 -13.93 -26.38
N ALA A 292 -7.79 -13.01 -26.41
CA ALA A 292 -9.20 -13.32 -26.57
C ALA A 292 -9.58 -13.29 -28.05
#